data_AF-A0A3N2AWU6-F1
#
_entry.id   AF-A0A3N2AWU6-F1
#
_cell.length_a   1.000
_cell.length_b   1.000
_cell.length_c   1.000
_cell.angle_alpha   90.00
_cell.angle_beta   90.00
_cell.angle_gamma   90.00
#
_symmetry.space_group_name_H-M   'P 1'
#
loop_
_entity.id
_entity.type
_entity.pdbx_description
1 polymer ?
#
loop_
_entity_poly.entity_id
_entity_poly.type
_entity_poly.pdbx_seq_one_letter_code
_entity_poly.pdbx_strand_id
1 'polypeptide(L)' 'MTEQPSDQPEPDYDAVAAALPVEDPERAADGLRALMENPAFRQLVQQVQSGELNDDELREEATSIAHDLAARQELRRDE' A
#
# COMPACT_ATOMS: atom_id res chain seq x y z
N MET A 1 1.49 0.28 -33.98
CA MET A 1 0.56 1.10 -33.18
C MET A 1 -0.17 0.18 -32.22
N THR A 2 0.25 0.13 -30.97
CA THR A 2 -0.57 -0.36 -29.83
C THR A 2 -0.05 0.30 -28.56
N GLU A 3 -0.27 1.60 -28.44
CA GLU A 3 -0.31 2.27 -27.13
C GLU A 3 -1.65 1.85 -26.53
N GLN A 4 -1.66 0.85 -25.65
CA GLN A 4 -2.74 0.73 -24.68
C GLN A 4 -2.46 1.78 -23.61
N PRO A 5 -3.19 2.91 -23.53
CA PRO A 5 -3.15 3.70 -22.33
C PRO A 5 -3.77 2.83 -21.24
N SER A 6 -2.99 2.43 -20.25
CA SER A 6 -3.55 2.06 -18.96
C SER A 6 -4.16 3.32 -18.37
N ASP A 7 -5.33 3.72 -18.88
CA ASP A 7 -6.19 4.79 -18.36
C ASP A 7 -6.90 4.28 -17.11
N GLN A 8 -6.14 3.71 -16.18
CA GLN A 8 -6.59 3.64 -14.80
C GLN A 8 -6.08 4.91 -14.16
N PRO A 9 -6.96 5.82 -13.70
CA PRO A 9 -6.49 6.97 -12.96
C PRO A 9 -5.62 6.45 -11.82
N GLU A 10 -4.36 6.87 -11.77
CA GLU A 10 -3.53 6.62 -10.61
C GLU A 10 -4.31 7.12 -9.39
N PRO A 11 -4.50 6.30 -8.34
CA PRO A 11 -5.24 6.75 -7.19
C PRO A 11 -4.56 7.99 -6.63
N ASP A 12 -5.35 9.03 -6.36
CA ASP A 12 -4.85 10.26 -5.78
C ASP A 12 -4.54 9.99 -4.29
N TYR A 13 -3.31 9.54 -4.04
CA TYR A 13 -2.87 9.16 -2.70
C TYR A 13 -2.93 10.33 -1.71
N ASP A 14 -2.81 11.56 -2.20
CA ASP A 14 -2.90 12.78 -1.40
C ASP A 14 -4.35 13.00 -0.93
N ALA A 15 -5.32 12.89 -1.83
CA ALA A 15 -6.74 12.97 -1.52
C ALA A 15 -7.20 11.81 -0.61
N VAL A 16 -6.67 10.59 -0.83
CA VAL A 16 -6.96 9.45 0.04
C VAL A 16 -6.39 9.69 1.44
N ALA A 17 -5.15 10.13 1.54
CA ALA A 17 -4.51 10.40 2.83
C ALA A 17 -5.17 11.55 3.58
N ALA A 18 -5.57 12.62 2.89
CA ALA A 18 -6.32 13.73 3.47
C ALA A 18 -7.70 13.33 4.02
N ALA A 19 -8.27 12.22 3.53
CA ALA A 19 -9.53 11.67 4.03
C ALA A 19 -9.34 10.74 5.25
N LEU A 20 -8.11 10.31 5.56
CA LEU A 20 -7.82 9.47 6.72
C LEU A 20 -7.73 10.33 8.00
N PRO A 21 -8.21 9.82 9.15
CA PRO A 21 -8.08 10.51 10.43
C PRO A 21 -6.66 10.37 10.99
N VAL A 22 -5.69 10.94 10.28
CA VAL A 22 -4.25 10.90 10.62
C VAL A 22 -3.75 12.30 10.93
N GLU A 23 -2.75 12.39 11.80
CA GLU A 23 -2.15 13.67 12.19
C GLU A 23 -1.30 14.28 11.08
N ASP A 24 -0.76 13.45 10.18
CA ASP A 24 0.15 13.85 9.11
C ASP A 24 -0.28 13.22 7.77
N PRO A 25 -1.13 13.91 6.98
CA PRO A 25 -1.65 13.38 5.73
C PRO A 25 -0.58 13.26 4.64
N GLU A 26 0.42 14.15 4.61
CA GLU A 26 1.53 14.08 3.65
C GLU A 26 2.34 12.80 3.85
N ARG A 27 2.66 12.45 5.11
CA ARG A 27 3.31 11.20 5.45
C ARG A 27 2.44 9.98 5.19
N ALA A 28 1.13 10.08 5.39
CA ALA A 28 0.21 8.99 5.06
C ALA A 28 0.13 8.75 3.54
N ALA A 29 0.16 9.80 2.71
CA ALA A 29 0.22 9.68 1.26
C ALA A 29 1.51 8.99 0.80
N ASP A 30 2.66 9.35 1.37
CA ASP A 30 3.94 8.70 1.10
C ASP A 30 3.91 7.22 1.52
N GLY A 31 3.37 6.92 2.70
CA GLY A 31 3.18 5.55 3.18
C GLY A 31 2.27 4.71 2.27
N LEU A 32 1.17 5.28 1.78
CA LEU A 32 0.27 4.62 0.84
C LEU A 32 0.96 4.35 -0.51
N ARG A 33 1.74 5.31 -1.02
CA ARG A 33 2.53 5.12 -2.23
C ARG A 33 3.56 4.01 -2.04
N ALA A 34 4.31 4.03 -0.93
CA ALA A 34 5.30 3.02 -0.62
C ALA A 34 4.68 1.62 -0.44
N LEU A 35 3.46 1.53 0.12
CA LEU A 35 2.70 0.29 0.23
C LEU A 35 2.31 -0.25 -1.16
N MET A 36 1.82 0.60 -2.06
CA MET A 36 1.44 0.21 -3.43
C MET A 36 2.65 -0.18 -4.30
N GLU A 37 3.83 0.36 -4.01
CA GLU A 37 5.08 -0.04 -4.63
C GLU A 37 5.67 -1.33 -4.03
N ASN A 38 5.17 -1.78 -2.87
CA ASN A 38 5.67 -2.98 -2.22
C ASN A 38 5.23 -4.26 -2.99
N PRO A 39 6.18 -5.09 -3.47
CA PRO A 39 5.85 -6.30 -4.22
C PRO A 39 5.07 -7.32 -3.39
N ALA A 40 5.31 -7.38 -2.06
CA ALA A 40 4.56 -8.27 -1.17
C ALA A 40 3.10 -7.86 -1.06
N PHE A 41 2.83 -6.54 -1.00
CA PHE A 41 1.46 -6.03 -1.01
C PHE A 41 0.74 -6.35 -2.33
N ARG A 42 1.42 -6.19 -3.47
CA ARG A 42 0.86 -6.56 -4.78
C ARG A 42 0.51 -8.05 -4.87
N GLN A 43 1.38 -8.92 -4.34
CA GLN A 43 1.12 -10.36 -4.26
C GLN A 43 -0.08 -10.66 -3.35
N LEU A 44 -0.17 -10.02 -2.17
CA LEU A 44 -1.30 -10.16 -1.27
C LEU A 44 -2.62 -9.76 -1.95
N VAL A 45 -2.65 -8.63 -2.66
CA VAL A 45 -3.84 -8.17 -3.40
C VAL A 45 -4.27 -9.19 -4.46
N GLN A 46 -3.32 -9.83 -5.15
CA GLN A 46 -3.64 -10.89 -6.10
C GLN A 46 -4.25 -12.12 -5.42
N GLN A 47 -3.68 -12.56 -4.30
CA GLN A 47 -4.22 -13.70 -3.53
C GLN A 47 -5.64 -13.43 -2.99
N VAL A 48 -5.91 -12.20 -2.54
CA VAL A 48 -7.25 -11.77 -2.13
C VAL A 48 -8.23 -11.78 -3.31
N GLN A 49 -7.83 -11.28 -4.47
CA GLN A 49 -8.68 -11.29 -5.67
C GLN A 49 -8.97 -12.72 -6.18
N SER A 50 -8.01 -13.62 -6.03
CA SER A 50 -8.18 -15.05 -6.30
C SER A 50 -9.09 -15.76 -5.28
N GLY A 51 -9.36 -15.14 -4.12
CA GLY A 51 -10.06 -15.78 -3.01
C GLY A 51 -9.27 -16.92 -2.38
N GLU A 52 -7.93 -16.89 -2.50
CA GLU A 52 -7.03 -17.91 -1.93
C GLU A 52 -6.82 -17.74 -0.43
N LEU A 53 -7.05 -16.55 0.12
CA LEU A 53 -6.84 -16.22 1.52
C LEU A 53 -8.17 -16.10 2.27
N ASN A 54 -8.22 -16.69 3.46
CA ASN A 54 -9.28 -16.41 4.43
C ASN A 54 -9.00 -15.09 5.18
N ASP A 55 -10.03 -14.54 5.85
CA ASP A 55 -9.92 -13.25 6.56
C ASP A 55 -8.79 -13.21 7.61
N ASP A 56 -8.55 -14.31 8.33
CA ASP A 56 -7.45 -14.38 9.30
C ASP A 56 -6.08 -14.32 8.62
N GLU A 57 -5.88 -15.08 7.53
CA GLU A 57 -4.63 -15.10 6.77
C GLU A 57 -4.36 -13.75 6.11
N LEU A 58 -5.40 -13.13 5.53
CA LEU A 58 -5.32 -11.76 5.01
C LEU A 58 -4.91 -10.77 6.09
N ARG A 59 -5.50 -10.85 7.28
CA ARG A 59 -5.16 -9.94 8.38
C ARG A 59 -3.70 -10.12 8.80
N GLU A 60 -3.22 -11.35 8.94
CA GLU A 60 -1.83 -11.63 9.32
C GLU A 60 -0.84 -11.11 8.27
N GLU A 61 -1.06 -11.42 7.00
CA GLU A 61 -0.19 -10.97 5.90
C GLU A 61 -0.20 -9.45 5.75
N ALA A 62 -1.37 -8.82 5.80
CA ALA A 62 -1.49 -7.36 5.75
C ALA A 62 -0.77 -6.68 6.92
N THR A 63 -0.89 -7.23 8.13
CA THR A 63 -0.22 -6.72 9.33
C THR A 63 1.30 -6.86 9.22
N SER A 64 1.77 -7.99 8.73
CA SER A 64 3.21 -8.25 8.50
C SER A 64 3.81 -7.24 7.52
N ILE A 65 3.14 -7.00 6.38
CA ILE A 65 3.57 -6.03 5.37
C ILE A 65 3.57 -4.60 5.94
N ALA A 66 2.55 -4.24 6.72
CA ALA A 66 2.48 -2.92 7.37
C ALA A 66 3.63 -2.73 8.38
N HIS A 67 3.96 -3.74 9.17
CA HIS A 67 5.09 -3.71 10.11
C HIS A 67 6.44 -3.58 9.41
N ASP A 68 6.68 -4.35 8.35
CA ASP A 68 7.90 -4.27 7.54
C ASP A 68 8.04 -2.89 6.89
N LEU A 69 6.94 -2.33 6.37
CA LEU A 69 6.93 -1.00 5.78
C LEU A 69 7.23 0.09 6.84
N ALA A 70 6.65 -0.01 8.03
CA ALA A 70 6.90 0.91 9.13
C ALA A 70 8.37 0.85 9.59
N ALA A 71 8.91 -0.35 9.80
CA ALA A 71 10.30 -0.55 10.20
C ALA A 71 11.30 0.05 9.19
N ARG A 72 11.01 -0.08 7.89
CA ARG A 72 11.82 0.52 6.82
C ARG A 72 11.74 2.04 6.78
N GLN A 73 10.60 2.63 7.17
CA GLN A 73 10.45 4.08 7.29
C GLN A 73 11.19 4.64 8.51
N GLU A 74 11.19 3.92 9.63
CA GLU A 74 11.95 4.31 10.83
C GLU A 74 13.45 4.26 10.59
N LEU A 75 13.95 3.23 9.90
CA LEU A 75 15.37 3.12 9.50
C LEU A 75 15.82 4.27 8.59
N ARG A 76 14.93 4.78 7.74
CA ARG A 76 15.22 5.91 6.83
C ARG A 76 15.22 7.28 7.54
N ARG A 77 14.74 7.35 8.77
CA ARG A 77 14.61 8.58 9.57
C ARG A 77 15.81 8.81 10.51
N ASP A 78 16.57 7.75 10.81
CA ASP A 78 17.76 7.80 11.68
C ASP A 78 19.06 8.11 10.89
N GLU A 79 18.99 8.12 9.55
CA GLU A 79 20.04 8.62 8.63
C GLU A 79 19.80 10.08 8.24
#